data_AF-A0A257SMQ1-F1
#
_entry.id   AF-A0A257SMQ1-F1
#
_cell.length_a   1.000
_cell.length_b   1.000
_cell.length_c   1.000
_cell.angle_alpha   90.00
_cell.angle_beta   90.00
_cell.angle_gamma   90.00
#
_symmetry.space_group_name_H-M   'P 1'
#
loop_
_entity.id
_entity.type
_entity.pdbx_description
1 polymer ?
#
loop_
_entity_poly.entity_id
_entity_poly.type
_entity_poly.pdbx_seq_one_letter_code
_entity_poly.pdbx_strand_id
1 'polypeptide(L)'
;MPAGTKLTASALREMKLSNVDLKTFRVENKKVNERVRAVIDLSTDEKAKIEEKAEERIDRILQPDELPPGVIQLVKVYLAEKRKVSVGDKMAGRHGNKGIVARIVPEEDMPFLPDGRPVDIVLNPLGVPSRMNVGQILETHLGWAARILGFYAKTPVFQGANEHEIGLLLKLSGLAWSRDALSLRAPTPAISDVEVKTILNDVKPDRTQAEAHFSLLQEASVNVLGGRAMSQGTRDVHHRVRDFLVAAAAELAERETVEIAHQVAFHEAEHEDLTAPKKAAFKTALKDLEKRKAQGPVDRLLELELPALASMLGKKSEADVDAAAVELMRLAGLTPFGKVRLRDGRSGETFASPVTVGEIYMLKLSHLVDDKIHARSIGPYSLVTQQPLAGKAQFGGQRFGEMEVWALEAYGAAHVLQEILTVKSDDVNGRSRVYEAIVKGQNLPEPGTPESFNVLVKELQALGIRVTMGQSVDAFAGNGGGSNDGSEE
;
A
#
# COMPACT_ATOMS: atom_id res chain seq x y z
N MET A 1 -22.49 -37.97 52.18
CA MET A 1 -23.67 -38.69 51.65
C MET A 1 -23.82 -39.99 52.43
N PRO A 2 -25.05 -40.38 52.83
CA PRO A 2 -25.26 -41.66 53.50
C PRO A 2 -24.91 -42.84 52.58
N ALA A 3 -24.39 -43.92 53.17
CA ALA A 3 -24.05 -45.14 52.45
C ALA A 3 -25.28 -45.73 51.74
N GLY A 4 -25.12 -46.20 50.50
CA GLY A 4 -26.21 -46.78 49.69
C GLY A 4 -27.01 -45.79 48.84
N THR A 5 -26.62 -44.51 48.78
CA THR A 5 -27.29 -43.51 47.92
C THR A 5 -27.07 -43.84 46.44
N LYS A 6 -28.16 -44.01 45.66
CA LYS A 6 -28.07 -44.24 44.21
C LYS A 6 -27.70 -42.95 43.48
N LEU A 7 -26.55 -42.95 42.82
CA LEU A 7 -26.06 -41.81 42.03
C LEU A 7 -26.73 -41.81 40.65
N THR A 8 -27.73 -40.96 40.47
CA THR A 8 -28.35 -40.71 39.15
C THR A 8 -27.58 -39.62 38.38
N ALA A 9 -27.76 -39.58 37.07
CA ALA A 9 -27.09 -38.58 36.21
C ALA A 9 -27.46 -37.13 36.57
N SER A 10 -28.69 -36.88 37.04
CA SER A 10 -29.10 -35.56 37.56
C SER A 10 -28.40 -35.22 38.87
N ALA A 11 -28.34 -36.18 39.81
CA ALA A 11 -27.68 -35.99 41.10
C ALA A 11 -26.18 -35.70 40.97
N LEU A 12 -25.48 -36.34 40.03
CA LEU A 12 -24.07 -36.08 39.76
C LEU A 12 -23.79 -34.70 39.15
N ARG A 13 -24.73 -34.15 38.37
CA ARG A 13 -24.61 -32.81 37.75
C ARG A 13 -24.83 -31.69 38.77
N GLU A 14 -25.71 -31.91 39.73
CA GLU A 14 -25.98 -30.94 40.82
C GLU A 14 -24.92 -31.01 41.94
N MET A 15 -24.08 -32.05 41.93
CA MET A 15 -23.08 -32.29 42.95
C MET A 15 -21.85 -31.39 42.75
N LYS A 16 -21.61 -30.51 43.72
CA LYS A 16 -20.36 -29.74 43.81
C LYS A 16 -19.26 -30.65 44.35
N LEU A 17 -18.45 -31.20 43.45
CA LEU A 17 -17.32 -32.10 43.76
C LEU A 17 -16.25 -31.47 44.67
N SER A 18 -16.22 -30.13 44.80
CA SER A 18 -15.33 -29.41 45.71
C SER A 18 -15.62 -29.66 47.20
N ASN A 19 -16.88 -29.97 47.55
CA ASN A 19 -17.33 -30.12 48.94
C ASN A 19 -17.39 -31.59 49.38
N VAL A 20 -16.92 -32.49 48.51
CA VAL A 20 -17.01 -33.93 48.70
C VAL A 20 -15.61 -34.43 48.98
N ASP A 21 -15.45 -35.20 50.06
CA ASP A 21 -14.18 -35.86 50.32
C ASP A 21 -13.98 -37.02 49.32
N LEU A 22 -13.27 -36.71 48.23
CA LEU A 22 -12.95 -37.66 47.18
C LEU A 22 -12.01 -38.78 47.65
N LYS A 23 -11.30 -38.61 48.80
CA LYS A 23 -10.41 -39.65 49.35
C LYS A 23 -11.20 -40.84 49.91
N THR A 24 -12.38 -40.58 50.48
CA THR A 24 -13.24 -41.59 51.10
C THR A 24 -14.37 -42.07 50.19
N PHE A 25 -14.53 -41.46 49.00
CA PHE A 25 -15.55 -41.82 48.03
C PHE A 25 -15.35 -43.23 47.46
N ARG A 26 -16.37 -44.10 47.61
CA ARG A 26 -16.35 -45.49 47.13
C ARG A 26 -17.71 -45.88 46.56
N VAL A 27 -17.69 -46.67 45.49
CA VAL A 27 -18.89 -47.22 44.84
C VAL A 27 -18.91 -48.74 45.02
N GLU A 28 -20.09 -49.33 45.23
CA GLU A 28 -20.25 -50.77 45.47
C GLU A 28 -19.85 -51.64 44.27
N ASN A 29 -20.07 -51.16 43.04
CA ASN A 29 -19.69 -51.87 41.82
C ASN A 29 -18.16 -51.78 41.62
N LYS A 30 -17.48 -52.93 41.73
CA LYS A 30 -16.01 -53.05 41.64
C LYS A 30 -15.43 -52.41 40.38
N LYS A 31 -15.98 -52.68 39.19
CA LYS A 31 -15.46 -52.13 37.92
C LYS A 31 -15.63 -50.61 37.83
N VAL A 32 -16.73 -50.08 38.35
CA VAL A 32 -16.99 -48.62 38.35
C VAL A 32 -16.11 -47.93 39.38
N ASN A 33 -15.93 -48.53 40.56
CA ASN A 33 -15.07 -48.01 41.61
C ASN A 33 -13.60 -47.93 41.20
N GLU A 34 -13.09 -48.94 40.48
CA GLU A 34 -11.73 -48.92 39.90
C GLU A 34 -11.56 -47.75 38.91
N ARG A 35 -12.55 -47.50 38.04
CA ARG A 35 -12.54 -46.36 37.11
C ARG A 35 -12.60 -45.01 37.82
N VAL A 36 -13.45 -44.88 38.84
CA VAL A 36 -13.58 -43.64 39.62
C VAL A 36 -12.27 -43.33 40.36
N ARG A 37 -11.63 -44.33 40.97
CA ARG A 37 -10.32 -44.16 41.62
C ARG A 37 -9.24 -43.74 40.63
N ALA A 38 -9.15 -44.42 39.49
CA ALA A 38 -8.20 -44.03 38.44
C ALA A 38 -8.36 -42.56 38.02
N VAL A 39 -9.60 -42.06 37.93
CA VAL A 39 -9.88 -40.65 37.61
C VAL A 39 -9.50 -39.72 38.76
N ILE A 40 -9.75 -40.10 40.02
CA ILE A 40 -9.38 -39.31 41.20
C ILE A 40 -7.85 -39.24 41.35
N ASP A 41 -7.16 -40.36 41.15
CA ASP A 41 -5.69 -40.44 41.21
C ASP A 41 -5.07 -39.58 40.11
N LEU A 42 -5.53 -39.71 38.85
CA LEU A 42 -5.12 -38.84 37.74
C LEU A 42 -5.42 -37.36 38.03
N SER A 43 -6.58 -37.05 38.60
CA SER A 43 -6.94 -35.68 38.98
C SER A 43 -6.05 -35.14 40.10
N THR A 44 -5.58 -36.00 41.00
CA THR A 44 -4.70 -35.62 42.12
C THR A 44 -3.28 -35.38 41.61
N ASP A 45 -2.79 -36.22 40.71
CA ASP A 45 -1.50 -36.04 40.03
C ASP A 45 -1.48 -34.76 39.20
N GLU A 46 -2.53 -34.51 38.41
CA GLU A 46 -2.65 -33.25 37.65
C GLU A 46 -2.75 -32.03 38.55
N LYS A 47 -3.46 -32.14 39.69
CA LYS A 47 -3.51 -31.08 40.69
C LYS A 47 -2.13 -30.80 41.29
N ALA A 48 -1.38 -31.85 41.64
CA ALA A 48 -0.03 -31.73 42.19
C ALA A 48 0.93 -31.03 41.20
N LYS A 49 0.86 -31.39 39.90
CA LYS A 49 1.64 -30.70 38.85
C LYS A 49 1.28 -29.23 38.70
N ILE A 50 0.01 -28.86 38.91
CA ILE A 50 -0.43 -27.46 38.87
C ILE A 50 0.07 -26.70 40.09
N GLU A 51 0.02 -27.31 41.28
CA GLU A 51 0.54 -26.73 42.53
C GLU A 51 2.05 -26.51 42.45
N GLU A 52 2.82 -27.49 41.97
CA GLU A 52 4.26 -27.37 41.73
C GLU A 52 4.59 -26.22 40.78
N LYS A 53 3.92 -26.13 39.63
CA LYS A 53 4.12 -25.01 38.68
C LYS A 53 3.71 -23.66 39.27
N ALA A 54 2.74 -23.63 40.18
CA ALA A 54 2.33 -22.42 40.86
C ALA A 54 3.40 -21.97 41.87
N GLU A 55 3.95 -22.91 42.65
CA GLU A 55 5.07 -22.67 43.57
C GLU A 55 6.32 -22.18 42.81
N GLU A 56 6.71 -22.85 41.73
CA GLU A 56 7.84 -22.42 40.88
C GLU A 56 7.66 -20.98 40.34
N ARG A 57 6.43 -20.60 40.00
CA ARG A 57 6.12 -19.26 39.51
C ARG A 57 6.14 -18.21 40.62
N ILE A 58 5.71 -18.57 41.82
CA ILE A 58 5.79 -17.71 43.00
C ILE A 58 7.26 -17.46 43.34
N ASP A 59 8.07 -18.52 43.39
CA ASP A 59 9.49 -18.43 43.70
C ASP A 59 10.23 -17.54 42.68
N ARG A 60 9.90 -17.68 41.40
CA ARG A 60 10.45 -16.83 40.33
C ARG A 60 10.11 -15.34 40.50
N ILE A 61 8.96 -15.00 41.07
CA ILE A 61 8.53 -13.61 41.30
C ILE A 61 9.16 -13.05 42.59
N LEU A 62 9.34 -13.89 43.60
CA LEU A 62 9.93 -13.50 44.88
C LEU A 62 11.46 -13.40 44.81
N GLN A 63 12.09 -14.13 43.91
CA GLN A 63 13.54 -14.07 43.71
C GLN A 63 13.94 -12.65 43.26
N PRO A 64 14.88 -11.99 43.97
CA PRO A 64 15.40 -10.70 43.56
C PRO A 64 16.08 -10.78 42.20
N ASP A 65 15.77 -9.84 41.31
CA ASP A 65 16.46 -9.73 40.03
C ASP A 65 17.95 -9.39 40.23
N GLU A 66 18.82 -10.00 39.41
CA GLU A 66 20.24 -9.64 39.38
C GLU A 66 20.41 -8.27 38.70
N LEU A 67 20.81 -7.27 39.50
CA LEU A 67 21.08 -5.92 39.03
C LEU A 67 22.59 -5.69 38.82
N PRO A 68 22.98 -4.85 37.85
CA PRO A 68 24.37 -4.44 37.69
C PRO A 68 24.94 -3.82 38.97
N PRO A 69 26.25 -3.97 39.25
CA PRO A 69 26.86 -3.41 40.45
C PRO A 69 26.69 -1.89 40.49
N GLY A 70 26.23 -1.38 41.64
CA GLY A 70 25.92 0.04 41.84
C GLY A 70 24.47 0.44 41.54
N VAL A 71 23.63 -0.46 41.00
CA VAL A 71 22.20 -0.21 40.78
C VAL A 71 21.38 -0.83 41.90
N ILE A 72 20.65 0.00 42.66
CA ILE A 72 19.82 -0.45 43.79
C ILE A 72 18.44 -0.94 43.32
N GLN A 73 17.83 -0.22 42.36
CA GLN A 73 16.52 -0.55 41.84
C GLN A 73 16.42 -0.13 40.36
N LEU A 74 15.78 -0.96 39.54
CA LEU A 74 15.50 -0.65 38.13
C LEU A 74 14.00 -0.56 37.90
N VAL A 75 13.53 0.58 37.40
CA VAL A 75 12.12 0.79 37.04
C VAL A 75 12.00 0.83 35.52
N LYS A 76 11.22 -0.09 34.93
CA LYS A 76 10.94 -0.14 33.49
C LYS A 76 9.53 0.36 33.23
N VAL A 77 9.40 1.45 32.47
CA VAL A 77 8.12 2.00 32.03
C VAL A 77 7.93 1.68 30.55
N TYR A 78 6.82 1.00 30.22
CA TYR A 78 6.47 0.69 28.83
C TYR A 78 5.47 1.71 28.31
N LEU A 79 5.85 2.43 27.25
CA LEU A 79 4.97 3.36 26.55
C LEU A 79 4.51 2.75 25.23
N ALA A 80 3.21 2.76 24.99
CA ALA A 80 2.62 2.33 23.72
C ALA A 80 2.11 3.55 22.95
N GLU A 81 2.54 3.69 21.70
CA GLU A 81 2.15 4.78 20.81
C GLU A 81 1.62 4.21 19.49
N LYS A 82 0.47 4.72 19.01
CA LYS A 82 -0.07 4.37 17.69
C LYS A 82 0.30 5.45 16.67
N ARG A 83 1.27 5.16 15.82
CA ARG A 83 1.72 6.08 14.76
C ARG A 83 0.89 5.91 13.48
N LYS A 84 0.33 7.01 12.97
CA LYS A 84 -0.42 7.05 11.71
C LYS A 84 0.53 7.16 10.50
N VAL A 85 0.00 7.02 9.28
CA VAL A 85 0.77 7.32 8.06
C VAL A 85 0.86 8.83 7.90
N SER A 86 2.06 9.33 7.62
CA SER A 86 2.33 10.74 7.39
C SER A 86 3.12 10.97 6.10
N VAL A 87 3.12 12.22 5.63
CA VAL A 87 3.97 12.63 4.50
C VAL A 87 5.43 12.44 4.88
N GLY A 88 6.21 11.79 4.00
CA GLY A 88 7.59 11.40 4.27
C GLY A 88 7.77 9.94 4.71
N ASP A 89 6.71 9.24 5.10
CA ASP A 89 6.80 7.80 5.41
C ASP A 89 7.14 6.98 4.17
N LYS A 90 7.94 5.92 4.37
CA LYS A 90 8.36 5.03 3.28
C LYS A 90 7.40 3.86 3.12
N MET A 91 6.86 3.71 1.91
CA MET A 91 5.98 2.61 1.51
C MET A 91 6.67 1.74 0.44
N ALA A 92 6.25 0.49 0.30
CA ALA A 92 6.77 -0.41 -0.71
C ALA A 92 5.69 -1.38 -1.20
N GLY A 93 5.69 -1.69 -2.51
CA GLY A 93 4.98 -2.85 -3.03
C GLY A 93 5.84 -4.12 -2.97
N ARG A 94 5.22 -5.26 -3.30
CA ARG A 94 5.88 -6.57 -3.30
C ARG A 94 6.91 -6.74 -4.43
N HIS A 95 6.81 -5.93 -5.49
CA HIS A 95 7.66 -5.98 -6.67
C HIS A 95 8.87 -5.01 -6.62
N GLY A 96 9.33 -4.68 -5.40
CA GLY A 96 10.51 -3.83 -5.19
C GLY A 96 10.29 -2.34 -5.50
N ASN A 97 9.07 -1.93 -5.85
CA ASN A 97 8.66 -0.54 -5.99
C ASN A 97 8.58 0.12 -4.62
N LYS A 98 9.64 0.84 -4.23
CA LYS A 98 9.71 1.62 -2.99
C LYS A 98 9.48 3.10 -3.29
N GLY A 99 8.72 3.77 -2.44
CA GLY A 99 8.39 5.18 -2.56
C GLY A 99 8.23 5.86 -1.20
N ILE A 100 8.11 7.17 -1.23
CA ILE A 100 7.82 8.01 -0.07
C ILE A 100 6.43 8.61 -0.31
N VAL A 101 5.60 8.68 0.73
CA VAL A 101 4.31 9.38 0.66
C VAL A 101 4.57 10.87 0.45
N ALA A 102 4.28 11.38 -0.75
CA ALA A 102 4.54 12.77 -1.11
C ALA A 102 3.43 13.72 -0.62
N ARG A 103 2.17 13.30 -0.72
CA ARG A 103 1.01 14.10 -0.31
C ARG A 103 -0.14 13.18 0.10
N ILE A 104 -0.90 13.61 1.10
CA ILE A 104 -2.20 13.05 1.46
C ILE A 104 -3.22 14.08 1.00
N VAL A 105 -4.13 13.69 0.10
CA VAL A 105 -5.15 14.56 -0.46
C VAL A 105 -6.53 14.12 0.00
N PRO A 106 -7.52 15.03 0.03
CA PRO A 106 -8.92 14.67 0.24
C PRO A 106 -9.45 13.71 -0.84
N GLU A 107 -10.51 12.98 -0.52
CA GLU A 107 -11.09 11.95 -1.40
C GLU A 107 -11.72 12.56 -2.66
N GLU A 108 -12.32 13.74 -2.54
CA GLU A 108 -12.93 14.49 -3.64
C GLU A 108 -11.93 14.97 -4.69
N ASP A 109 -10.66 15.11 -4.31
CA ASP A 109 -9.57 15.52 -5.20
C ASP A 109 -9.00 14.33 -5.99
N MET A 110 -9.35 13.10 -5.63
CA MET A 110 -8.80 11.90 -6.25
C MET A 110 -9.49 11.57 -7.56
N PRO A 111 -8.77 11.00 -8.54
CA PRO A 111 -9.38 10.44 -9.73
C PRO A 111 -10.45 9.41 -9.38
N PHE A 112 -11.59 9.47 -10.07
CA PHE A 112 -12.71 8.56 -9.83
C PHE A 112 -13.00 7.67 -11.04
N LEU A 113 -13.40 6.45 -10.73
CA LEU A 113 -13.89 5.44 -11.66
C LEU A 113 -15.27 5.84 -12.22
N PRO A 114 -15.73 5.24 -13.34
CA PRO A 114 -17.04 5.56 -13.90
C PRO A 114 -18.22 5.24 -12.96
N ASP A 115 -18.01 4.35 -11.99
CA ASP A 115 -18.97 4.03 -10.93
C ASP A 115 -18.94 5.03 -9.75
N GLY A 116 -18.10 6.06 -9.82
CA GLY A 116 -17.94 7.10 -8.80
C GLY A 116 -16.95 6.76 -7.68
N ARG A 117 -16.36 5.55 -7.66
CA ARG A 117 -15.38 5.20 -6.62
C ARG A 117 -14.05 5.94 -6.86
N PRO A 118 -13.50 6.62 -5.85
CA PRO A 118 -12.17 7.24 -5.96
C PRO A 118 -11.07 6.19 -5.87
N VAL A 119 -9.91 6.50 -6.43
CA VAL A 119 -8.69 5.69 -6.27
C VAL A 119 -7.99 6.04 -4.95
N ASP A 120 -7.40 5.06 -4.27
CA ASP A 120 -6.73 5.29 -2.98
C ASP A 120 -5.28 5.77 -3.14
N ILE A 121 -4.56 5.23 -4.14
CA ILE A 121 -3.13 5.50 -4.35
C ILE A 121 -2.87 5.72 -5.84
N VAL A 122 -2.18 6.81 -6.17
CA VAL A 122 -1.69 7.09 -7.52
C VAL A 122 -0.20 6.75 -7.59
N LEU A 123 0.16 5.85 -8.49
CA LEU A 123 1.55 5.42 -8.73
C LEU A 123 2.06 5.94 -10.07
N ASN A 124 3.36 6.24 -10.14
CA ASN A 124 4.00 6.70 -11.37
C ASN A 124 4.30 5.52 -12.31
N PRO A 125 3.78 5.50 -13.55
CA PRO A 125 4.02 4.41 -14.50
C PRO A 125 5.45 4.36 -15.04
N LEU A 126 6.22 5.46 -14.99
CA LEU A 126 7.57 5.52 -15.55
C LEU A 126 8.57 4.56 -14.87
N GLY A 127 8.29 4.19 -13.63
CA GLY A 127 9.11 3.24 -12.88
C GLY A 127 9.04 1.81 -13.42
N VAL A 128 7.97 1.44 -14.13
CA VAL A 128 7.74 0.06 -14.57
C VAL A 128 8.68 -0.34 -15.72
N PRO A 129 8.75 0.42 -16.84
CA PRO A 129 9.63 0.07 -17.95
C PRO A 129 11.11 0.16 -17.54
N SER A 130 11.48 1.20 -16.79
CA SER A 130 12.87 1.43 -16.39
C SER A 130 13.44 0.34 -15.47
N ARG A 131 12.61 -0.27 -14.61
CA ARG A 131 13.03 -1.32 -13.67
C ARG A 131 12.61 -2.72 -14.09
N MET A 132 11.95 -2.85 -15.24
CA MET A 132 11.44 -4.11 -15.79
C MET A 132 10.59 -4.93 -14.80
N ASN A 133 9.88 -4.28 -13.88
CA ASN A 133 9.06 -4.94 -12.88
C ASN A 133 7.58 -4.98 -13.28
N VAL A 134 7.31 -5.57 -14.45
CA VAL A 134 5.97 -5.72 -15.06
C VAL A 134 5.01 -6.51 -14.16
N GLY A 135 5.54 -7.39 -13.30
CA GLY A 135 4.74 -8.16 -12.34
C GLY A 135 3.81 -7.31 -11.46
N GLN A 136 4.15 -6.05 -11.18
CA GLN A 136 3.26 -5.16 -10.40
C GLN A 136 1.97 -4.83 -11.15
N ILE A 137 2.01 -4.74 -12.49
CA ILE A 137 0.83 -4.50 -13.33
C ILE A 137 -0.05 -5.76 -13.33
N LEU A 138 0.58 -6.93 -13.47
CA LEU A 138 -0.11 -8.21 -13.42
C LEU A 138 -0.77 -8.46 -12.05
N GLU A 139 -0.07 -8.12 -10.96
CA GLU A 139 -0.64 -8.12 -9.60
C GLU A 139 -1.85 -7.19 -9.51
N THR A 140 -1.71 -5.96 -10.01
CA THR A 140 -2.79 -4.95 -10.00
C THR A 140 -4.05 -5.46 -10.71
N HIS A 141 -3.87 -6.05 -11.90
CA HIS A 141 -4.97 -6.65 -12.68
C HIS A 141 -5.60 -7.86 -11.98
N LEU A 142 -4.78 -8.79 -11.50
CA LEU A 142 -5.26 -9.99 -10.81
C LEU A 142 -5.99 -9.63 -9.51
N GLY A 143 -5.45 -8.68 -8.74
CA GLY A 143 -6.06 -8.18 -7.52
C GLY A 143 -7.41 -7.53 -7.80
N TRP A 144 -7.56 -6.83 -8.93
CA TRP A 144 -8.83 -6.24 -9.30
C TRP A 144 -9.89 -7.29 -9.63
N ALA A 145 -9.53 -8.28 -10.44
CA ALA A 145 -10.40 -9.41 -10.73
C ALA A 145 -10.78 -10.18 -9.46
N ALA A 146 -9.81 -10.38 -8.54
CA ALA A 146 -10.01 -11.02 -7.25
C ALA A 146 -11.01 -10.27 -6.36
N ARG A 147 -10.94 -8.93 -6.34
CA ARG A 147 -11.88 -8.10 -5.57
C ARG A 147 -13.30 -8.16 -6.11
N ILE A 148 -13.48 -8.18 -7.43
CA ILE A 148 -14.81 -8.21 -8.06
C ILE A 148 -15.43 -9.61 -7.98
N LEU A 149 -14.66 -10.66 -8.23
CA LEU A 149 -15.14 -12.04 -8.21
C LEU A 149 -15.15 -12.65 -6.81
N GLY A 150 -14.54 -12.00 -5.81
CA GLY A 150 -14.58 -12.42 -4.42
C GLY A 150 -13.70 -13.62 -4.08
N PHE A 151 -12.54 -13.76 -4.72
CA PHE A 151 -11.56 -14.82 -4.39
C PHE A 151 -10.25 -14.24 -3.85
N TYR A 152 -9.46 -15.08 -3.18
CA TYR A 152 -8.14 -14.70 -2.67
C TYR A 152 -7.03 -15.32 -3.52
N ALA A 153 -6.17 -14.47 -4.10
CA ALA A 153 -5.02 -14.89 -4.88
C ALA A 153 -3.74 -14.80 -4.05
N LYS A 154 -3.00 -15.92 -3.93
CA LYS A 154 -1.63 -15.94 -3.40
C LYS A 154 -0.67 -16.31 -4.52
N THR A 155 0.20 -15.37 -4.89
CA THR A 155 1.23 -15.56 -5.92
C THR A 155 2.59 -15.77 -5.23
N PRO A 156 3.14 -17.00 -5.21
CA PRO A 156 4.50 -17.25 -4.77
C PRO A 156 5.53 -16.54 -5.66
N VAL A 157 6.74 -16.36 -5.13
CA VAL A 157 7.87 -15.83 -5.90
C VAL A 157 8.16 -16.81 -7.05
N PHE A 158 8.19 -16.31 -8.28
CA PHE A 158 8.44 -17.07 -9.52
C PHE A 158 7.34 -18.07 -9.96
N GLN A 159 6.17 -18.08 -9.30
CA GLN A 159 5.02 -18.88 -9.74
C GLN A 159 3.75 -18.02 -9.74
N GLY A 160 3.74 -17.00 -10.61
CA GLY A 160 2.59 -16.12 -10.81
C GLY A 160 1.51 -16.73 -11.71
N ALA A 161 0.34 -16.08 -11.75
CA ALA A 161 -0.67 -16.33 -12.77
C ALA A 161 -0.18 -15.86 -14.13
N ASN A 162 -0.57 -16.58 -15.18
CA ASN A 162 -0.19 -16.25 -16.55
C ASN A 162 -1.02 -15.07 -17.08
N GLU A 163 -0.52 -14.35 -18.09
CA GLU A 163 -1.26 -13.22 -18.70
C GLU A 163 -2.61 -13.63 -19.27
N HIS A 164 -2.69 -14.81 -19.88
CA HIS A 164 -3.93 -15.37 -20.41
C HIS A 164 -4.95 -15.67 -19.29
N GLU A 165 -4.51 -16.24 -18.18
CA GLU A 165 -5.35 -16.50 -17.00
C GLU A 165 -5.89 -15.18 -16.43
N ILE A 166 -5.03 -14.17 -16.28
CA ILE A 166 -5.41 -12.84 -15.79
C ILE A 166 -6.38 -12.15 -16.76
N GLY A 167 -6.14 -12.21 -18.08
CA GLY A 167 -7.01 -11.63 -19.09
C GLY A 167 -8.41 -12.22 -19.09
N LEU A 168 -8.52 -13.54 -18.93
CA LEU A 168 -9.80 -14.23 -18.82
C LEU A 168 -10.56 -13.80 -17.55
N LEU A 169 -9.88 -13.75 -16.41
CA LEU A 169 -10.47 -13.29 -15.14
C LEU A 169 -10.88 -11.81 -15.20
N LEU A 170 -10.11 -10.97 -15.89
CA LEU A 170 -10.45 -9.56 -16.13
C LEU A 170 -11.72 -9.41 -16.98
N LYS A 171 -11.91 -10.25 -18.00
CA LYS A 171 -13.14 -10.24 -18.79
C LYS A 171 -14.36 -10.69 -17.96
N LEU A 172 -14.22 -11.78 -17.19
CA LEU A 172 -15.30 -12.27 -16.33
C LEU A 172 -15.68 -11.26 -15.23
N SER A 173 -14.68 -10.67 -14.57
CA SER A 173 -14.92 -9.60 -13.58
C SER A 173 -15.46 -8.33 -14.23
N GLY A 174 -15.00 -7.99 -15.43
CA GLY A 174 -15.49 -6.85 -16.21
C GLY A 174 -16.97 -6.93 -16.53
N LEU A 175 -17.51 -8.13 -16.79
CA LEU A 175 -18.95 -8.34 -16.97
C LEU A 175 -19.74 -8.07 -15.69
N ALA A 176 -19.26 -8.56 -14.55
CA ALA A 176 -19.88 -8.31 -13.25
C ALA A 176 -19.84 -6.81 -12.91
N TRP A 177 -18.73 -6.13 -13.20
CA TRP A 177 -18.62 -4.68 -13.01
C TRP A 177 -19.53 -3.91 -13.97
N SER A 178 -19.65 -4.34 -15.23
CA SER A 178 -20.49 -3.67 -16.23
C SER A 178 -21.96 -3.68 -15.85
N ARG A 179 -22.42 -4.76 -15.19
CA ARG A 179 -23.77 -4.84 -14.61
C ARG A 179 -24.00 -3.69 -13.63
N ASP A 180 -23.07 -3.46 -12.72
CA ASP A 180 -23.21 -2.45 -11.67
C ASP A 180 -23.08 -1.03 -12.24
N ALA A 181 -22.08 -0.80 -13.08
CA ALA A 181 -21.82 0.49 -13.71
C ALA A 181 -22.97 0.96 -14.62
N LEU A 182 -23.60 0.05 -15.36
CA LEU A 182 -24.75 0.34 -16.22
C LEU A 182 -26.11 0.17 -15.51
N SER A 183 -26.09 -0.18 -14.21
CA SER A 183 -27.29 -0.46 -13.41
C SER A 183 -28.27 -1.43 -14.08
N LEU A 184 -27.76 -2.54 -14.64
CA LEU A 184 -28.58 -3.53 -15.34
C LEU A 184 -29.42 -4.36 -14.35
N ARG A 185 -30.66 -4.65 -14.75
CA ARG A 185 -31.59 -5.56 -14.05
C ARG A 185 -31.22 -7.03 -14.29
N ALA A 186 -30.52 -7.32 -15.39
CA ALA A 186 -30.02 -8.66 -15.70
C ALA A 186 -29.20 -9.26 -14.53
N PRO A 187 -29.42 -10.53 -14.14
CA PRO A 187 -28.72 -11.15 -13.04
C PRO A 187 -27.24 -11.37 -13.38
N THR A 188 -26.34 -10.88 -12.53
CA THR A 188 -24.89 -11.07 -12.69
C THR A 188 -24.54 -12.56 -12.79
N PRO A 189 -23.62 -12.96 -13.68
CA PRO A 189 -23.08 -14.31 -13.67
C PRO A 189 -22.31 -14.51 -12.36
N ALA A 190 -22.95 -15.13 -11.37
CA ALA A 190 -22.30 -15.49 -10.12
C ALA A 190 -21.21 -16.54 -10.41
N ILE A 191 -19.98 -16.23 -10.03
CA ILE A 191 -18.83 -17.13 -10.18
C ILE A 191 -18.23 -17.31 -8.80
N SER A 192 -18.27 -18.53 -8.29
CA SER A 192 -17.69 -18.89 -7.00
C SER A 192 -16.17 -19.12 -7.09
N ASP A 193 -15.46 -19.02 -5.97
CA ASP A 193 -14.02 -19.37 -5.89
C ASP A 193 -13.72 -20.79 -6.39
N VAL A 194 -14.65 -21.73 -6.17
CA VAL A 194 -14.50 -23.11 -6.67
C VAL A 194 -14.54 -23.13 -8.20
N GLU A 195 -15.48 -22.39 -8.81
CA GLU A 195 -15.58 -22.30 -10.27
C GLU A 195 -14.39 -21.55 -10.87
N VAL A 196 -13.88 -20.50 -10.23
CA VAL A 196 -12.63 -19.83 -10.63
C VAL A 196 -11.48 -20.85 -10.67
N LYS A 197 -11.32 -21.67 -9.62
CA LYS A 197 -10.28 -22.72 -9.60
C LYS A 197 -10.46 -23.75 -10.70
N THR A 198 -11.70 -24.17 -10.99
CA THR A 198 -11.99 -25.11 -12.08
C THR A 198 -11.62 -24.51 -13.44
N ILE A 199 -12.03 -23.26 -13.71
CA ILE A 199 -11.66 -22.54 -14.93
C ILE A 199 -10.15 -22.46 -15.08
N LEU A 200 -9.45 -22.05 -14.01
CA LEU A 200 -7.99 -21.92 -14.03
C LEU A 200 -7.29 -23.26 -14.24
N ASN A 201 -7.80 -24.35 -13.69
CA ASN A 201 -7.24 -25.69 -13.92
C ASN A 201 -7.46 -26.16 -15.36
N ASP A 202 -8.62 -25.86 -15.95
CA ASP A 202 -8.95 -26.23 -17.33
C ASP A 202 -8.15 -25.43 -18.37
N VAL A 203 -7.89 -24.15 -18.09
CA VAL A 203 -7.18 -23.22 -19.00
C VAL A 203 -5.67 -23.24 -18.77
N LYS A 204 -5.19 -23.88 -17.70
CA LYS A 204 -3.77 -23.91 -17.34
C LYS A 204 -2.94 -24.48 -18.50
N PRO A 205 -1.96 -23.74 -19.03
CA PRO A 205 -1.10 -24.26 -20.09
C PRO A 205 -0.25 -25.42 -19.57
N ASP A 206 -0.05 -26.43 -20.42
CA ASP A 206 0.83 -27.56 -20.12
C ASP A 206 2.29 -27.08 -20.05
N ARG A 207 2.81 -27.00 -18.82
CA ARG A 207 4.16 -26.49 -18.54
C ARG A 207 5.29 -27.37 -19.11
N THR A 208 4.97 -28.57 -19.59
CA THR A 208 5.96 -29.48 -20.21
C THR A 208 6.24 -29.16 -21.67
N GLN A 209 5.34 -28.44 -22.34
CA GLN A 209 5.57 -27.94 -23.70
C GLN A 209 6.25 -26.58 -23.62
N ALA A 210 7.58 -26.59 -23.68
CA ALA A 210 8.40 -25.39 -23.70
C ALA A 210 8.06 -24.49 -24.92
N GLU A 211 7.27 -23.46 -24.64
CA GLU A 211 7.17 -22.13 -25.24
C GLU A 211 7.67 -21.92 -26.68
N ALA A 212 6.73 -21.88 -27.64
CA ALA A 212 6.92 -21.21 -28.93
C ALA A 212 6.02 -19.97 -29.10
N HIS A 213 5.01 -19.78 -28.25
CA HIS A 213 4.07 -18.65 -28.34
C HIS A 213 3.74 -18.11 -26.94
N PHE A 214 4.11 -16.86 -26.67
CA PHE A 214 3.64 -16.15 -25.49
C PHE A 214 2.20 -15.68 -25.75
N SER A 215 1.26 -16.04 -24.87
CA SER A 215 -0.12 -15.59 -24.98
C SER A 215 -0.26 -14.23 -24.31
N LEU A 216 -0.68 -13.23 -25.07
CA LEU A 216 -0.91 -11.90 -24.54
C LEU A 216 -2.20 -11.87 -23.73
N LEU A 217 -2.27 -10.96 -22.76
CA LEU A 217 -3.49 -10.68 -22.00
C LEU A 217 -4.70 -10.40 -22.92
N GLN A 218 -4.44 -9.90 -24.12
CA GLN A 218 -5.46 -9.54 -25.10
C GLN A 218 -6.08 -10.72 -25.84
N GLU A 219 -5.35 -11.83 -25.92
CA GLU A 219 -5.75 -13.03 -26.65
C GLU A 219 -6.66 -13.94 -25.82
N ALA A 220 -6.81 -13.66 -24.51
CA ALA A 220 -7.73 -14.38 -23.64
C ALA A 220 -9.17 -14.16 -24.10
N SER A 221 -9.91 -15.24 -24.40
CA SER A 221 -11.29 -15.17 -24.90
C SER A 221 -12.25 -15.98 -24.04
N VAL A 222 -13.42 -15.40 -23.73
CA VAL A 222 -14.49 -16.06 -22.98
C VAL A 222 -15.07 -17.26 -23.76
N ASN A 223 -14.90 -17.28 -25.08
CA ASN A 223 -15.34 -18.39 -25.94
C ASN A 223 -14.61 -19.70 -25.62
N VAL A 224 -13.38 -19.64 -25.10
CA VAL A 224 -12.59 -20.82 -24.72
C VAL A 224 -13.32 -21.66 -23.67
N LEU A 225 -14.07 -21.02 -22.77
CA LEU A 225 -14.83 -21.67 -21.70
C LEU A 225 -15.93 -22.62 -22.23
N GLY A 226 -16.46 -22.35 -23.43
CA GLY A 226 -17.47 -23.19 -24.08
C GLY A 226 -16.89 -24.40 -24.83
N GLY A 227 -15.56 -24.54 -24.86
CA GLY A 227 -14.87 -25.55 -25.66
C GLY A 227 -15.12 -26.98 -25.19
N ARG A 228 -15.07 -27.94 -26.15
CA ARG A 228 -15.23 -29.39 -25.87
C ARG A 228 -14.11 -29.98 -24.99
N ALA A 229 -13.00 -29.27 -24.82
CA ALA A 229 -11.91 -29.66 -23.93
C ALA A 229 -12.14 -29.24 -22.47
N MET A 230 -13.06 -28.31 -22.21
CA MET A 230 -13.32 -27.78 -20.87
C MET A 230 -14.20 -28.72 -20.05
N SER A 231 -14.08 -28.66 -18.72
CA SER A 231 -14.95 -29.40 -17.81
C SER A 231 -16.40 -28.90 -17.87
N GLN A 232 -17.35 -29.71 -17.36
CA GLN A 232 -18.76 -29.32 -17.34
C GLN A 232 -18.98 -28.04 -16.53
N GLY A 233 -18.32 -27.89 -15.37
CA GLY A 233 -18.45 -26.68 -14.55
C GLY A 233 -18.00 -25.41 -15.27
N THR A 234 -16.92 -25.48 -16.06
CA THR A 234 -16.44 -24.36 -16.87
C THR A 234 -17.43 -24.00 -18.00
N ARG A 235 -18.04 -24.99 -18.64
CA ARG A 235 -19.07 -24.74 -19.66
C ARG A 235 -20.35 -24.16 -19.06
N ASP A 236 -20.72 -24.59 -17.86
CA ASP A 236 -21.88 -24.04 -17.15
C ASP A 236 -21.69 -22.55 -16.88
N VAL A 237 -20.47 -22.12 -16.50
CA VAL A 237 -20.12 -20.70 -16.37
C VAL A 237 -20.26 -19.96 -17.70
N HIS A 238 -19.76 -20.54 -18.80
CA HIS A 238 -19.92 -19.95 -20.15
C HIS A 238 -21.40 -19.78 -20.53
N HIS A 239 -22.25 -20.76 -20.23
CA HIS A 239 -23.70 -20.66 -20.47
C HIS A 239 -24.34 -19.54 -19.64
N ARG A 240 -23.99 -19.41 -18.34
CA ARG A 240 -24.49 -18.31 -17.51
C ARG A 240 -24.04 -16.94 -18.01
N VAL A 241 -22.80 -16.83 -18.49
CA VAL A 241 -22.28 -15.59 -19.10
C VAL A 241 -23.06 -15.25 -20.37
N ARG A 242 -23.31 -16.24 -21.23
CA ARG A 242 -24.13 -16.05 -22.43
C ARG A 242 -25.54 -15.57 -22.06
N ASP A 243 -26.19 -16.22 -21.10
CA ASP A 243 -27.55 -15.88 -20.67
C ASP A 243 -27.62 -14.45 -20.10
N PHE A 244 -26.60 -14.04 -19.34
CA PHE A 244 -26.45 -12.67 -18.87
C PHE A 244 -26.32 -11.67 -20.02
N LEU A 245 -25.50 -11.96 -21.03
CA LEU A 245 -25.33 -11.08 -22.19
C LEU A 245 -26.60 -10.95 -23.03
N VAL A 246 -27.36 -12.05 -23.19
CA VAL A 246 -28.66 -12.03 -23.86
C VAL A 246 -29.64 -11.15 -23.08
N ALA A 247 -29.70 -11.30 -21.76
CA ALA A 247 -30.56 -10.48 -20.90
C ALA A 247 -30.15 -8.99 -20.93
N ALA A 248 -28.85 -8.70 -20.88
CA ALA A 248 -28.32 -7.35 -20.97
C ALA A 248 -28.63 -6.71 -22.34
N ALA A 249 -28.45 -7.43 -23.45
CA ALA A 249 -28.78 -6.95 -24.78
C ALA A 249 -30.28 -6.63 -24.92
N ALA A 250 -31.14 -7.53 -24.43
CA ALA A 250 -32.59 -7.31 -24.42
C ALA A 250 -32.98 -6.08 -23.59
N GLU A 251 -32.38 -5.91 -22.42
CA GLU A 251 -32.63 -4.77 -21.54
C GLU A 251 -32.15 -3.45 -22.16
N LEU A 252 -30.98 -3.42 -22.80
CA LEU A 252 -30.47 -2.23 -23.49
C LEU A 252 -31.40 -1.84 -24.66
N ALA A 253 -31.87 -2.81 -25.44
CA ALA A 253 -32.85 -2.57 -26.50
C ALA A 253 -34.19 -2.05 -25.93
N GLU A 254 -34.64 -2.57 -24.79
CA GLU A 254 -35.83 -2.08 -24.08
C GLU A 254 -35.66 -0.62 -23.62
N ARG A 255 -34.50 -0.26 -23.04
CA ARG A 255 -34.20 1.12 -22.62
C ARG A 255 -34.27 2.10 -23.80
N GLU A 256 -33.66 1.74 -24.93
CA GLU A 256 -33.73 2.54 -26.16
C GLU A 256 -35.18 2.66 -26.67
N THR A 257 -35.98 1.60 -26.52
CA THR A 257 -37.42 1.63 -26.85
C THR A 257 -38.16 2.69 -26.05
N VAL A 258 -37.91 2.71 -24.74
CA VAL A 258 -38.53 3.64 -23.81
C VAL A 258 -38.07 5.07 -24.09
N GLU A 259 -36.77 5.26 -24.36
CA GLU A 259 -36.22 6.57 -24.73
C GLU A 259 -36.84 7.11 -26.02
N ILE A 260 -36.91 6.31 -27.08
CA ILE A 260 -37.57 6.69 -28.33
C ILE A 260 -39.06 6.99 -28.08
N ALA A 261 -39.75 6.19 -27.25
CA ALA A 261 -41.15 6.44 -26.91
C ALA A 261 -41.34 7.79 -26.19
N HIS A 262 -40.44 8.14 -25.27
CA HIS A 262 -40.44 9.43 -24.60
C HIS A 262 -40.13 10.58 -25.56
N GLN A 263 -39.18 10.39 -26.49
CA GLN A 263 -38.86 11.38 -27.53
C GLN A 263 -40.07 11.62 -28.44
N VAL A 264 -40.77 10.56 -28.87
CA VAL A 264 -42.02 10.66 -29.65
C VAL A 264 -43.08 11.45 -28.86
N ALA A 265 -43.34 11.08 -27.61
CA ALA A 265 -44.31 11.78 -26.77
C ALA A 265 -43.97 13.27 -26.58
N PHE A 266 -42.69 13.61 -26.45
CA PHE A 266 -42.23 15.01 -26.38
C PHE A 266 -42.47 15.79 -27.68
N HIS A 267 -42.32 15.13 -28.83
CA HIS A 267 -42.51 15.75 -30.15
C HIS A 267 -43.99 15.80 -30.57
N GLU A 268 -44.84 14.92 -30.02
CA GLU A 268 -46.30 14.93 -30.20
C GLU A 268 -46.99 16.00 -29.33
N ALA A 269 -46.42 16.39 -28.20
CA ALA A 269 -46.98 17.40 -27.32
C ALA A 269 -47.15 18.76 -28.04
N GLU A 270 -48.28 19.45 -27.80
CA GLU A 270 -48.51 20.77 -28.36
C GLU A 270 -47.59 21.80 -27.69
N HIS A 271 -46.75 22.44 -28.50
CA HIS A 271 -45.88 23.54 -28.08
C HIS A 271 -46.49 24.86 -28.57
N GLU A 272 -47.14 25.60 -27.67
CA GLU A 272 -47.87 26.84 -27.97
C GLU A 272 -46.97 27.96 -28.53
N ASP A 273 -45.65 27.94 -28.24
CA ASP A 273 -44.70 29.04 -28.57
C ASP A 273 -43.77 28.78 -29.77
N LEU A 274 -44.02 27.78 -30.63
CA LEU A 274 -43.10 27.46 -31.75
C LEU A 274 -43.41 28.23 -33.05
N THR A 275 -42.37 28.84 -33.64
CA THR A 275 -42.40 29.43 -34.98
C THR A 275 -42.61 28.37 -36.07
N ALA A 276 -43.27 28.74 -37.18
CA ALA A 276 -43.58 27.85 -38.31
C ALA A 276 -42.43 26.95 -38.82
N PRO A 277 -41.18 27.44 -39.00
CA PRO A 277 -40.06 26.58 -39.41
C PRO A 277 -39.68 25.53 -38.36
N LYS A 278 -39.81 25.83 -37.05
CA LYS A 278 -39.58 24.85 -35.99
C LYS A 278 -40.66 23.77 -36.02
N LYS A 279 -41.94 24.13 -36.18
CA LYS A 279 -43.04 23.16 -36.32
C LYS A 279 -42.83 22.18 -37.48
N ALA A 280 -42.30 22.66 -38.61
CA ALA A 280 -41.95 21.79 -39.74
C ALA A 280 -40.79 20.82 -39.41
N ALA A 281 -39.75 21.29 -38.73
CA ALA A 281 -38.63 20.45 -38.29
C ALA A 281 -39.07 19.35 -37.30
N PHE A 282 -39.94 19.70 -36.33
CA PHE A 282 -40.53 18.72 -35.39
C PHE A 282 -41.33 17.64 -36.11
N LYS A 283 -42.09 18.00 -37.14
CA LYS A 283 -42.87 17.02 -37.93
C LYS A 283 -41.98 16.06 -38.72
N THR A 284 -40.83 16.52 -39.21
CA THR A 284 -39.84 15.65 -39.87
C THR A 284 -39.18 14.72 -38.85
N ALA A 285 -38.71 15.27 -37.72
CA ALA A 285 -38.12 14.49 -36.64
C ALA A 285 -39.08 13.43 -36.09
N LEU A 286 -40.37 13.76 -35.96
CA LEU A 286 -41.40 12.82 -35.52
C LEU A 286 -41.52 11.63 -36.48
N LYS A 287 -41.52 11.86 -37.80
CA LYS A 287 -41.56 10.77 -38.79
C LYS A 287 -40.32 9.86 -38.70
N ASP A 288 -39.15 10.43 -38.47
CA ASP A 288 -37.91 9.67 -38.30
C ASP A 288 -37.95 8.85 -37.01
N LEU A 289 -38.45 9.42 -35.91
CA LEU A 289 -38.63 8.72 -34.64
C LEU A 289 -39.69 7.61 -34.71
N GLU A 290 -40.81 7.83 -35.40
CA GLU A 290 -41.83 6.81 -35.67
C GLU A 290 -41.26 5.62 -36.46
N LYS A 291 -40.40 5.91 -37.45
CA LYS A 291 -39.69 4.88 -38.21
C LYS A 291 -38.74 4.07 -37.30
N ARG A 292 -37.98 4.73 -36.42
CA ARG A 292 -37.11 4.06 -35.41
C ARG A 292 -37.92 3.27 -34.38
N LYS A 293 -39.09 3.75 -34.00
CA LYS A 293 -40.03 3.05 -33.10
C LYS A 293 -40.54 1.74 -33.71
N ALA A 294 -40.67 1.65 -35.03
CA ALA A 294 -41.13 0.44 -35.73
C ALA A 294 -40.06 -0.67 -35.86
N GLN A 295 -38.79 -0.37 -35.61
CA GLN A 295 -37.69 -1.33 -35.69
C GLN A 295 -37.67 -2.34 -34.53
N GLY A 296 -37.17 -3.54 -34.80
CA GLY A 296 -37.03 -4.60 -33.79
C GLY A 296 -35.83 -4.37 -32.84
N PRO A 297 -35.72 -5.17 -31.77
CA PRO A 297 -34.65 -5.01 -30.77
C PRO A 297 -33.23 -5.21 -31.34
N VAL A 298 -33.08 -6.08 -32.35
CA VAL A 298 -31.79 -6.33 -33.02
C VAL A 298 -31.35 -5.10 -33.82
N ASP A 299 -32.25 -4.50 -34.61
CA ASP A 299 -31.95 -3.33 -35.43
C ASP A 299 -31.58 -2.12 -34.55
N ARG A 300 -32.20 -1.98 -33.38
CA ARG A 300 -31.88 -0.89 -32.43
C ARG A 300 -30.48 -1.00 -31.84
N LEU A 301 -30.06 -2.20 -31.47
CA LEU A 301 -28.69 -2.41 -31.02
C LEU A 301 -27.68 -2.12 -32.13
N LEU A 302 -28.02 -2.41 -33.38
CA LEU A 302 -27.19 -2.03 -34.54
C LEU A 302 -27.11 -0.50 -34.71
N GLU A 303 -28.21 0.24 -34.49
CA GLU A 303 -28.18 1.72 -34.49
C GLU A 303 -27.29 2.30 -33.38
N LEU A 304 -27.21 1.63 -32.23
CA LEU A 304 -26.32 2.00 -31.11
C LEU A 304 -24.86 1.58 -31.32
N GLU A 305 -24.51 1.08 -32.50
CA GLU A 305 -23.19 0.55 -32.83
C GLU A 305 -22.77 -0.63 -31.93
N LEU A 306 -23.73 -1.53 -31.64
CA LEU A 306 -23.55 -2.74 -30.80
C LEU A 306 -23.87 -4.03 -31.57
N PRO A 307 -23.15 -4.34 -32.66
CA PRO A 307 -23.44 -5.50 -33.50
C PRO A 307 -23.23 -6.84 -32.79
N ALA A 308 -22.25 -6.98 -31.89
CA ALA A 308 -22.03 -8.24 -31.19
C ALA A 308 -23.14 -8.51 -30.17
N LEU A 309 -23.60 -7.50 -29.42
CA LEU A 309 -24.77 -7.64 -28.55
C LEU A 309 -26.05 -7.91 -29.35
N ALA A 310 -26.21 -7.30 -30.52
CA ALA A 310 -27.33 -7.60 -31.42
C ALA A 310 -27.34 -9.07 -31.86
N SER A 311 -26.17 -9.64 -32.15
CA SER A 311 -26.03 -11.06 -32.55
C SER A 311 -26.47 -12.04 -31.45
N MET A 312 -26.38 -11.65 -30.18
CA MET A 312 -26.81 -12.47 -29.04
C MET A 312 -28.33 -12.72 -29.02
N LEU A 313 -29.13 -11.77 -29.53
CA LEU A 313 -30.59 -11.89 -29.65
C LEU A 313 -31.01 -12.68 -30.91
N GLY A 314 -30.08 -12.92 -31.83
CA GLY A 314 -30.29 -13.61 -33.09
C GLY A 314 -30.11 -15.13 -32.99
N LYS A 315 -29.62 -15.75 -34.08
CA LYS A 315 -29.39 -17.20 -34.14
C LYS A 315 -28.19 -17.59 -33.29
N LYS A 316 -28.32 -18.71 -32.55
CA LYS A 316 -27.26 -19.17 -31.64
C LYS A 316 -25.89 -19.42 -32.28
N SER A 317 -25.85 -19.69 -33.59
CA SER A 317 -24.63 -19.96 -34.37
C SER A 317 -23.85 -18.72 -34.79
N GLU A 318 -24.52 -17.55 -34.79
CA GLU A 318 -23.94 -16.26 -35.22
C GLU A 318 -23.49 -15.41 -34.02
N ALA A 319 -23.76 -15.89 -32.80
CA ALA A 319 -23.48 -15.18 -31.55
C ALA A 319 -22.03 -15.40 -31.09
N ASP A 320 -21.24 -14.32 -31.05
CA ASP A 320 -19.91 -14.29 -30.45
C ASP A 320 -19.97 -13.72 -29.02
N VAL A 321 -19.80 -14.61 -28.03
CA VAL A 321 -19.92 -14.28 -26.61
C VAL A 321 -18.79 -13.35 -26.15
N ASP A 322 -17.57 -13.51 -26.69
CA ASP A 322 -16.43 -12.68 -26.32
C ASP A 322 -16.56 -11.26 -26.88
N ALA A 323 -16.95 -11.13 -28.15
CA ALA A 323 -17.17 -9.83 -28.76
C ALA A 323 -18.31 -9.05 -28.05
N ALA A 324 -19.41 -9.74 -27.72
CA ALA A 324 -20.52 -9.16 -26.97
C ALA A 324 -20.10 -8.73 -25.55
N ALA A 325 -19.24 -9.52 -24.88
CA ALA A 325 -18.68 -9.15 -23.59
C ALA A 325 -17.82 -7.88 -23.67
N VAL A 326 -16.95 -7.78 -24.69
CA VAL A 326 -16.10 -6.62 -24.90
C VAL A 326 -16.91 -5.36 -25.21
N GLU A 327 -17.97 -5.47 -26.03
CA GLU A 327 -18.89 -4.35 -26.30
C GLU A 327 -19.58 -3.86 -25.03
N LEU A 328 -20.09 -4.76 -24.20
CA LEU A 328 -20.74 -4.40 -22.94
C LEU A 328 -19.76 -3.72 -21.97
N MET A 329 -18.54 -4.24 -21.87
CA MET A 329 -17.48 -3.62 -21.07
C MET A 329 -17.13 -2.22 -21.57
N ARG A 330 -17.05 -2.03 -22.89
CA ARG A 330 -16.78 -0.74 -23.51
C ARG A 330 -17.86 0.28 -23.16
N LEU A 331 -19.14 -0.11 -23.21
CA LEU A 331 -20.27 0.74 -22.81
C LEU A 331 -20.15 1.19 -21.35
N ALA A 332 -19.68 0.29 -20.48
CA ALA A 332 -19.46 0.58 -19.07
C ALA A 332 -18.20 1.45 -18.83
N GLY A 333 -17.37 1.69 -19.85
CA GLY A 333 -16.13 2.48 -19.74
C GLY A 333 -14.90 1.66 -19.36
N LEU A 334 -15.00 0.33 -19.40
CA LEU A 334 -13.88 -0.59 -19.21
C LEU A 334 -13.25 -0.96 -20.54
N THR A 335 -11.93 -1.13 -20.52
CA THR A 335 -11.24 -1.91 -21.54
C THR A 335 -11.15 -3.37 -21.11
N PRO A 336 -11.11 -4.32 -22.06
CA PRO A 336 -10.95 -5.75 -21.75
C PRO A 336 -9.62 -6.10 -21.07
N PHE A 337 -8.68 -5.15 -20.98
CA PHE A 337 -7.31 -5.38 -20.51
C PHE A 337 -6.98 -4.69 -19.19
N GLY A 338 -7.99 -4.36 -18.39
CA GLY A 338 -7.79 -3.80 -17.04
C GLY A 338 -7.51 -2.29 -16.99
N LYS A 339 -7.67 -1.57 -18.11
CA LYS A 339 -7.61 -0.10 -18.15
C LYS A 339 -9.00 0.51 -18.14
N VAL A 340 -9.13 1.66 -17.48
CA VAL A 340 -10.39 2.40 -17.34
C VAL A 340 -10.16 3.87 -17.67
N ARG A 341 -11.13 4.52 -18.30
CA ARG A 341 -11.09 5.97 -18.45
C ARG A 341 -11.58 6.62 -17.15
N LEU A 342 -10.63 7.10 -16.35
CA LEU A 342 -10.91 7.83 -15.12
C LEU A 342 -11.41 9.25 -15.41
N ARG A 343 -12.03 9.87 -14.40
CA ARG A 343 -12.33 11.29 -14.37
C ARG A 343 -11.51 11.97 -13.28
N ASP A 344 -11.07 13.19 -13.54
CA ASP A 344 -10.31 13.99 -12.58
C ASP A 344 -11.24 14.55 -11.50
N GLY A 345 -10.94 14.30 -10.23
CA GLY A 345 -11.72 14.75 -9.07
C GLY A 345 -11.88 16.28 -9.00
N ARG A 346 -10.90 17.03 -9.50
CA ARG A 346 -10.88 18.49 -9.40
C ARG A 346 -11.67 19.19 -10.50
N SER A 347 -11.51 18.75 -11.74
CA SER A 347 -12.15 19.35 -12.91
C SER A 347 -13.45 18.65 -13.31
N GLY A 348 -13.61 17.37 -12.95
CA GLY A 348 -14.67 16.50 -13.43
C GLY A 348 -14.46 15.99 -14.87
N GLU A 349 -13.42 16.43 -15.56
CA GLU A 349 -13.13 16.04 -16.94
C GLU A 349 -12.56 14.62 -17.01
N THR A 350 -12.82 13.91 -18.11
CA THR A 350 -12.24 12.59 -18.35
C THR A 350 -10.79 12.71 -18.81
N PHE A 351 -9.91 11.84 -18.33
CA PHE A 351 -8.55 11.76 -18.87
C PHE A 351 -8.55 11.37 -20.36
N ALA A 352 -7.58 11.90 -21.12
CA ALA A 352 -7.45 11.64 -22.55
C ALA A 352 -7.19 10.16 -22.86
N SER A 353 -6.41 9.48 -22.02
CA SER A 353 -6.02 8.07 -22.18
C SER A 353 -6.53 7.22 -21.01
N PRO A 354 -6.96 5.97 -21.25
CA PRO A 354 -7.36 5.07 -20.19
C PRO A 354 -6.14 4.66 -19.33
N VAL A 355 -6.36 4.57 -18.02
CA VAL A 355 -5.33 4.30 -17.01
C VAL A 355 -5.52 2.89 -16.47
N THR A 356 -4.43 2.20 -16.15
CA THR A 356 -4.50 0.90 -15.47
C THR A 356 -4.99 1.12 -14.03
N VAL A 357 -6.09 0.46 -13.68
CA VAL A 357 -6.67 0.49 -12.33
C VAL A 357 -6.75 -0.92 -11.80
N GLY A 358 -6.56 -1.09 -10.50
CA GLY A 358 -6.73 -2.36 -9.84
C GLY A 358 -6.23 -2.35 -8.41
N GLU A 359 -6.02 -3.54 -7.86
CA GLU A 359 -5.67 -3.72 -6.46
C GLU A 359 -4.25 -4.25 -6.35
N ILE A 360 -3.37 -3.48 -5.72
CA ILE A 360 -1.98 -3.86 -5.47
C ILE A 360 -1.71 -3.91 -3.97
N TYR A 361 -0.94 -4.91 -3.53
CA TYR A 361 -0.61 -5.04 -2.12
C TYR A 361 0.55 -4.11 -1.71
N MET A 362 0.22 -3.11 -0.89
CA MET A 362 1.18 -2.12 -0.38
C MET A 362 1.56 -2.39 1.08
N LEU A 363 2.85 -2.24 1.38
CA LEU A 363 3.46 -2.43 2.69
C LEU A 363 3.97 -1.09 3.22
N LYS A 364 3.75 -0.82 4.51
CA LYS A 364 4.43 0.25 5.24
C LYS A 364 5.76 -0.26 5.77
N LEU A 365 6.86 0.42 5.43
CA LEU A 365 8.18 0.07 5.96
C LEU A 365 8.39 0.72 7.33
N SER A 366 9.25 0.12 8.15
CA SER A 366 9.68 0.69 9.45
C SER A 366 10.52 1.98 9.33
N HIS A 367 10.70 2.50 8.12
CA HIS A 367 11.43 3.74 7.88
C HIS A 367 10.48 4.93 7.99
N LEU A 368 10.13 5.28 9.23
CA LEU A 368 9.24 6.40 9.53
C LEU A 368 9.96 7.74 9.38
N VAL A 369 9.21 8.77 9.00
CA VAL A 369 9.74 10.13 8.87
C VAL A 369 10.16 10.71 10.23
N ASP A 370 9.36 10.48 11.27
CA ASP A 370 9.57 11.01 12.61
C ASP A 370 10.88 10.51 13.23
N ASP A 371 11.31 9.31 12.86
CA ASP A 371 12.57 8.75 13.33
C ASP A 371 13.78 9.42 12.65
N LYS A 372 13.59 10.02 11.47
CA LYS A 372 14.64 10.63 10.65
C LYS A 372 14.77 12.14 10.79
N ILE A 373 13.65 12.84 10.99
CA ILE A 373 13.69 14.29 11.17
C ILE A 373 14.47 14.58 12.47
N HIS A 374 15.47 15.43 12.35
CA HIS A 374 16.28 15.93 13.45
C HIS A 374 16.86 17.29 13.07
N ALA A 375 16.80 18.24 13.99
CA ALA A 375 17.38 19.55 13.85
C ALA A 375 17.99 19.97 15.19
N ARG A 376 19.03 20.80 15.13
CA ARG A 376 19.65 21.40 16.31
C ARG A 376 20.09 22.81 16.03
N SER A 377 20.09 23.63 17.07
CA SER A 377 20.79 24.91 17.12
C SER A 377 22.07 24.78 17.93
N ILE A 378 21.95 24.45 19.22
CA ILE A 378 23.03 24.22 20.17
C ILE A 378 22.82 22.84 20.82
N GLY A 379 23.89 22.22 21.29
CA GLY A 379 23.81 20.92 21.96
C GLY A 379 25.15 20.53 22.58
N PRO A 380 25.31 19.27 23.00
CA PRO A 380 26.55 18.83 23.63
C PRO A 380 27.72 18.78 22.63
N TYR A 381 28.92 18.90 23.19
CA TYR A 381 30.20 18.90 22.49
C TYR A 381 31.13 17.82 23.05
N SER A 382 32.04 17.34 22.20
CA SER A 382 33.10 16.41 22.59
C SER A 382 34.08 17.07 23.56
N LEU A 383 34.52 16.33 24.57
CA LEU A 383 35.49 16.82 25.54
C LEU A 383 36.88 17.06 24.91
N VAL A 384 37.25 16.26 23.90
CA VAL A 384 38.58 16.29 23.30
C VAL A 384 38.67 17.38 22.23
N THR A 385 37.83 17.29 21.21
CA THR A 385 37.91 18.17 20.03
C THR A 385 37.01 19.40 20.10
N GLN A 386 36.18 19.51 21.15
CA GLN A 386 35.17 20.57 21.29
C GLN A 386 34.15 20.68 20.15
N GLN A 387 34.10 19.69 19.25
CA GLN A 387 33.13 19.60 18.16
C GLN A 387 31.76 19.11 18.64
N PRO A 388 30.66 19.48 17.96
CA PRO A 388 29.34 18.96 18.26
C PRO A 388 29.30 17.42 18.23
N LEU A 389 28.61 16.78 19.18
CA LEU A 389 28.43 15.32 19.15
C LEU A 389 27.67 14.85 17.90
N ALA A 390 27.77 13.57 17.55
CA ALA A 390 27.10 12.98 16.40
C ALA A 390 25.84 12.19 16.79
N GLY A 391 24.85 12.17 15.89
CA GLY A 391 23.67 11.32 16.01
C GLY A 391 22.49 11.92 16.79
N LYS A 392 21.27 11.59 16.35
CA LYS A 392 20.01 12.13 16.89
C LYS A 392 19.84 11.94 18.40
N ALA A 393 20.22 10.77 18.92
CA ALA A 393 20.04 10.43 20.33
C ALA A 393 20.81 11.36 21.29
N GLN A 394 21.91 11.96 20.82
CA GLN A 394 22.75 12.87 21.60
C GLN A 394 22.48 14.34 21.24
N PHE A 395 21.38 14.64 20.55
CA PHE A 395 21.15 15.94 19.91
C PHE A 395 22.33 16.36 19.01
N GLY A 396 22.91 15.38 18.30
CA GLY A 396 24.12 15.53 17.52
C GLY A 396 23.96 16.36 16.25
N GLY A 397 25.06 16.92 15.76
CA GLY A 397 25.12 17.75 14.56
C GLY A 397 25.26 16.93 13.30
N GLN A 398 24.96 17.57 12.17
CA GLN A 398 25.21 16.98 10.86
C GLN A 398 26.70 17.10 10.55
N ARG A 399 27.30 16.02 10.05
CA ARG A 399 28.68 16.06 9.57
C ARG A 399 28.74 16.90 8.30
N PHE A 400 29.52 17.97 8.33
CA PHE A 400 29.98 18.68 7.14
C PHE A 400 31.29 18.04 6.70
N GLY A 401 31.27 17.33 5.58
CA GLY A 401 32.38 16.53 5.11
C GLY A 401 33.31 17.30 4.17
N GLU A 402 34.36 16.61 3.75
CA GLU A 402 35.39 17.15 2.85
C GLU A 402 34.83 17.50 1.47
N MET A 403 33.92 16.69 0.92
CA MET A 403 33.29 16.99 -0.37
C MET A 403 32.41 18.23 -0.32
N GLU A 404 31.75 18.50 0.82
CA GLU A 404 30.98 19.73 1.00
C GLU A 404 31.88 20.96 1.16
N VAL A 405 33.07 20.81 1.76
CA VAL A 405 34.10 21.87 1.80
C VAL A 405 34.56 22.22 0.38
N TRP A 406 34.94 21.23 -0.43
CA TRP A 406 35.36 21.46 -1.83
C TRP A 406 34.27 22.15 -2.65
N ALA A 407 33.00 21.80 -2.41
CA ALA A 407 31.89 22.47 -3.08
C ALA A 407 31.87 23.97 -2.74
N LEU A 408 31.99 24.35 -1.46
CA LEU A 408 32.02 25.77 -1.07
C LEU A 408 33.27 26.51 -1.57
N GLU A 409 34.42 25.85 -1.60
CA GLU A 409 35.65 26.39 -2.18
C GLU A 409 35.50 26.69 -3.68
N ALA A 410 34.87 25.77 -4.43
CA ALA A 410 34.60 25.96 -5.85
C ALA A 410 33.67 27.16 -6.13
N TYR A 411 32.76 27.47 -5.21
CA TYR A 411 31.93 28.68 -5.27
C TYR A 411 32.65 29.96 -4.79
N GLY A 412 33.85 29.85 -4.22
CA GLY A 412 34.57 30.98 -3.62
C GLY A 412 33.91 31.51 -2.34
N ALA A 413 33.11 30.70 -1.65
CA ALA A 413 32.33 31.12 -0.48
C ALA A 413 33.17 31.15 0.82
N ALA A 414 34.26 31.93 0.81
CA ALA A 414 35.27 31.94 1.87
C ALA A 414 34.70 32.26 3.27
N HIS A 415 33.83 33.26 3.39
CA HIS A 415 33.22 33.65 4.68
C HIS A 415 32.28 32.57 5.24
N VAL A 416 31.49 31.92 4.38
CA VAL A 416 30.57 30.83 4.78
C VAL A 416 31.37 29.63 5.25
N LEU A 417 32.43 29.28 4.51
CA LEU A 417 33.31 28.17 4.86
C LEU A 417 34.03 28.43 6.18
N GLN A 418 34.59 29.64 6.34
CA GLN A 418 35.24 30.06 7.58
C GLN A 418 34.28 29.95 8.77
N GLU A 419 33.05 30.43 8.64
CA GLU A 419 32.03 30.37 9.70
C GLU A 419 31.67 28.91 10.09
N ILE A 420 31.47 28.03 9.09
CA ILE A 420 31.10 26.62 9.31
C ILE A 420 32.23 25.86 10.01
N LEU A 421 33.49 26.06 9.60
CA LEU A 421 34.64 25.33 10.11
C LEU A 421 35.12 25.83 11.48
N THR A 422 34.77 27.06 11.89
CA THR A 422 35.27 27.67 13.13
C THR A 422 34.13 27.85 14.16
N VAL A 423 33.42 28.98 14.11
CA VAL A 423 32.46 29.42 15.13
C VAL A 423 31.22 28.54 15.24
N LYS A 424 30.84 27.81 14.18
CA LYS A 424 29.76 26.81 14.22
C LYS A 424 30.23 25.42 14.68
N SER A 425 31.54 25.19 14.75
CA SER A 425 32.14 23.89 15.05
C SER A 425 32.85 23.90 16.40
N ASP A 426 34.13 24.26 16.44
CA ASP A 426 35.05 23.99 17.55
C ASP A 426 35.81 25.23 18.06
N ASP A 427 35.51 26.43 17.58
CA ASP A 427 35.95 27.67 18.26
C ASP A 427 35.09 27.92 19.51
N VAL A 428 35.59 27.48 20.66
CA VAL A 428 34.91 27.53 21.96
C VAL A 428 34.54 28.96 22.37
N ASN A 429 35.43 29.92 22.12
CA ASN A 429 35.22 31.31 22.49
C ASN A 429 34.39 32.04 21.43
N GLY A 430 34.64 31.77 20.14
CA GLY A 430 33.91 32.33 19.02
C GLY A 430 32.44 31.96 19.03
N ARG A 431 32.09 30.68 19.27
CA ARG A 431 30.68 30.24 19.28
C ARG A 431 29.81 30.97 20.30
N SER A 432 30.37 31.23 21.49
CA SER A 432 29.66 31.93 22.57
C SER A 432 29.44 33.40 22.22
N ARG A 433 30.48 34.07 21.70
CA ARG A 433 30.41 35.47 21.25
C ARG A 433 29.47 35.64 20.06
N VAL A 434 29.48 34.70 19.11
CA VAL A 434 28.57 34.69 17.95
C VAL A 434 27.12 34.55 18.41
N TYR A 435 26.83 33.63 19.34
CA TYR A 435 25.49 33.49 19.88
C TYR A 435 25.00 34.77 20.57
N GLU A 436 25.85 35.38 21.40
CA GLU A 436 25.55 36.65 22.07
C GLU A 436 25.31 37.79 21.06
N ALA A 437 26.14 37.90 20.03
CA ALA A 437 25.99 38.89 18.97
C ALA A 437 24.68 38.72 18.20
N ILE A 438 24.30 37.48 17.86
CA ILE A 438 23.02 37.18 17.20
C ILE A 438 21.84 37.59 18.07
N VAL A 439 21.87 37.27 19.37
CA VAL A 439 20.80 37.65 20.32
C VAL A 439 20.71 39.17 20.48
N LYS A 440 21.85 39.87 20.46
CA LYS A 440 21.93 41.34 20.59
C LYS A 440 21.72 42.08 19.27
N GLY A 441 21.61 41.40 18.13
CA GLY A 441 21.54 42.03 16.81
C GLY A 441 22.81 42.79 16.42
N GLN A 442 23.97 42.37 16.93
CA GLN A 442 25.28 42.96 16.63
C GLN A 442 25.99 42.21 15.50
N ASN A 443 27.00 42.85 14.92
CA ASN A 443 27.85 42.21 13.91
C ASN A 443 28.60 41.00 14.49
N LEU A 444 28.83 39.99 13.65
CA LEU A 444 29.54 38.78 14.04
C LEU A 444 31.00 39.10 14.36
N PRO A 445 31.54 38.57 15.47
CA PRO A 445 32.95 38.71 15.81
C PRO A 445 33.84 37.92 14.84
N GLU A 446 35.12 38.30 14.75
CA GLU A 446 36.09 37.56 13.96
C GLU A 446 36.33 36.15 14.54
N PRO A 447 36.35 35.11 13.69
CA PRO A 447 36.66 33.74 14.11
C PRO A 447 38.07 33.57 14.68
N GLY A 448 38.19 32.74 15.71
CA GLY A 448 39.46 32.30 16.26
C GLY A 448 40.02 31.05 15.59
N THR A 449 41.07 30.49 16.21
CA THR A 449 41.67 29.21 15.78
C THR A 449 40.82 28.03 16.25
N PRO A 450 40.53 27.05 15.37
CA PRO A 450 39.86 25.80 15.74
C PRO A 450 40.56 25.04 16.86
N GLU A 451 39.81 24.48 17.81
CA GLU A 451 40.40 23.68 18.88
C GLU A 451 41.00 22.37 18.36
N SER A 452 40.43 21.79 17.29
CA SER A 452 41.01 20.61 16.64
C SER A 452 42.45 20.84 16.13
N PHE A 453 42.76 22.07 15.67
CA PHE A 453 44.11 22.43 15.27
C PHE A 453 45.06 22.51 16.48
N ASN A 454 44.59 23.07 17.60
CA ASN A 454 45.36 23.09 18.84
C ASN A 454 45.68 21.67 19.34
N VAL A 455 44.69 20.77 19.30
CA VAL A 455 44.87 19.35 19.64
C VAL A 455 45.92 18.71 18.73
N LEU A 456 45.84 18.91 17.41
CA LEU A 456 46.83 18.40 16.45
C LEU A 456 48.25 18.90 16.77
N VAL A 457 48.42 20.18 17.06
CA VAL A 457 49.73 20.75 17.44
C VAL A 457 50.27 20.08 18.71
N LYS A 458 49.41 19.83 19.70
CA LYS A 458 49.80 19.14 20.93
C LYS A 458 50.16 17.67 20.71
N GLU A 459 49.45 16.98 19.83
CA GLU A 459 49.77 15.60 19.44
C GLU A 459 51.13 15.53 18.74
N LEU A 460 51.44 16.46 17.83
CA LEU A 460 52.76 16.54 17.17
C LEU A 460 53.88 16.85 18.18
N GLN A 461 53.64 17.75 19.13
CA GLN A 461 54.58 18.07 20.21
C GLN A 461 54.85 16.85 21.11
N ALA A 462 53.84 16.04 21.39
CA ALA A 462 53.98 14.81 22.19
C ALA A 462 54.86 13.75 21.50
N LEU A 463 54.98 13.79 20.18
CA LEU A 463 55.91 12.94 19.40
C LEU A 463 57.36 13.43 19.42
N GLY A 464 57.65 14.53 20.12
CA GLY A 464 58.98 15.15 20.15
C GLY A 464 59.27 16.09 18.97
N ILE A 465 58.26 16.44 18.17
CA ILE A 465 58.39 17.40 17.07
C ILE A 465 58.12 18.82 17.58
N ARG A 466 59.08 19.74 17.43
CA ARG A 466 58.88 21.15 17.80
C ARG A 466 58.05 21.88 16.74
N VAL A 467 56.78 22.12 17.04
CA VAL A 467 55.85 22.92 16.23
C VAL A 467 55.49 24.20 16.98
N THR A 468 55.66 25.37 16.35
CA THR A 468 55.33 26.69 16.90
C THR A 468 54.68 27.57 15.84
N MET A 469 53.68 28.35 16.22
CA MET A 469 53.08 29.37 15.35
C MET A 469 54.04 30.56 15.26
N GLY A 470 54.72 30.73 14.14
CA GLY A 470 55.62 31.86 13.92
C GLY A 470 54.87 33.09 13.42
N GLN A 471 55.26 34.27 13.88
CA GLN A 471 55.02 35.52 13.14
C GLN A 471 56.20 35.70 12.20
N SER A 472 55.95 35.71 10.89
CA SER A 472 56.99 36.09 9.93
C SER A 472 57.21 37.60 10.04
N VAL A 473 58.27 38.01 10.73
CA VAL A 473 58.79 39.38 10.59
C VAL A 473 59.54 39.40 9.26
N ASP A 474 59.05 40.23 8.34
CA ASP A 474 59.52 40.48 6.96
C ASP A 474 60.91 39.93 6.58
N ALA A 475 60.92 38.85 5.80
CA ALA A 475 62.09 38.41 5.05
C ALA A 475 62.08 39.01 3.62
N PHE A 476 62.01 40.33 3.49
CA PHE A 476 62.23 41.06 2.21
C PHE A 476 62.62 42.53 2.46
N ALA A 477 63.73 42.78 3.15
CA ALA A 477 64.44 44.05 3.05
C ALA A 477 65.95 43.77 3.10
N GLY A 478 66.65 44.31 2.11
CA GLY A 478 68.00 43.95 1.76
C GLY A 478 69.05 44.34 2.79
N ASN A 479 70.11 43.54 2.77
CA ASN A 479 71.42 43.77 3.32
C ASN A 479 71.88 45.24 3.13
N GLY A 480 72.15 45.94 4.22
CA GLY A 480 72.69 47.30 4.22
C GLY A 480 73.14 47.68 5.62
N GLY A 481 74.41 47.42 5.92
CA GLY A 481 75.03 47.76 7.19
C GLY A 481 74.94 49.26 7.51
N GLY A 482 74.65 49.56 8.77
CA GLY A 482 74.67 50.90 9.33
C GLY A 482 74.73 50.80 10.83
N SER A 483 75.96 50.81 11.37
CA SER A 483 76.25 51.03 12.78
C SER A 483 75.58 52.31 13.27
N ASN A 484 74.79 52.23 14.34
CA ASN A 484 74.73 53.33 15.29
C ASN A 484 74.38 52.78 16.68
N ASP A 485 75.45 52.53 17.43
CA ASP A 485 75.42 52.35 18.87
C ASP A 485 75.14 53.74 19.46
N GLY A 486 73.98 53.87 20.09
CA GLY A 486 73.52 55.08 20.77
C GLY A 486 73.03 54.67 22.15
N SER A 487 73.96 54.73 23.09
CA SER A 487 73.85 54.45 24.51
C SER A 487 72.89 55.40 25.27
N GLU A 488 72.57 54.98 26.51
CA GLU A 488 71.95 55.72 27.63
C GLU A 488 70.40 55.80 27.58
N GLU A 489 69.63 55.42 28.60
CA GLU A 489 69.86 55.00 30.00
C GLU A 489 68.66 54.13 30.46
#